data_AF-A0A139REA0-F1
#
_entry.id   AF-A0A139REA0-F1
#
_cell.length_a   1.000
_cell.length_b   1.000
_cell.length_c   1.000
_cell.angle_alpha   90.00
_cell.angle_beta   90.00
_cell.angle_gamma   90.00
#
_symmetry.space_group_name_H-M   'P 1'
#
loop_
_entity.id
_entity.type
_entity.pdbx_description
1 polymer ?
#
loop_
_entity_poly.entity_id
_entity_poly.type
_entity_poly.pdbx_seq_one_letter_code
_entity_poly.pdbx_strand_id
1 'polypeptide(L)'
;MSWTGRLSDVYTLIHEIGHSGQFIFSDNHQSYFNAHMSTYYVEAPSTFNELLLSDYLEHQSDDPRQKRFALAHRLTDTYFHNFITHLLEAAFQRKVYTLIEEGETFGASKLNSIMQEVLTDFWGDAIEIDDDAALTWMRQAHYYMGLYSYTYSAGLAGYLHLKNSENGARDWLNLLKSGGSKTPLESAMIIEADISTDKPLRDTIQFLSDTVD
;
A
#
# COMPACT_ATOMS: atom_id res chain seq x y z
N MET A 1 16.74 -4.38 8.35
CA MET A 1 17.17 -3.49 7.27
C MET A 1 18.63 -3.75 6.93
N SER A 2 18.98 -3.77 5.64
CA SER A 2 20.35 -3.75 5.13
C SER A 2 20.61 -2.39 4.49
N TRP A 3 21.78 -1.78 4.73
CA TRP A 3 22.09 -0.42 4.27
C TRP A 3 23.24 -0.41 3.27
N THR A 4 23.02 0.20 2.10
CA THR A 4 23.99 0.28 1.00
C THR A 4 24.36 1.73 0.63
N GLY A 5 23.76 2.73 1.29
CA GLY A 5 24.01 4.15 1.06
C GLY A 5 23.26 4.72 -0.15
N ARG A 6 22.21 4.05 -0.63
CA ARG A 6 21.40 4.47 -1.77
C ARG A 6 20.13 5.17 -1.29
N LEU A 7 19.53 6.02 -2.14
CA LEU A 7 18.28 6.69 -1.81
C LEU A 7 17.13 5.68 -1.56
N SER A 8 17.15 4.53 -2.22
CA SER A 8 16.24 3.41 -1.92
C SER A 8 16.31 2.98 -0.44
N ASP A 9 17.51 2.99 0.17
CA ASP A 9 17.66 2.63 1.58
C ASP A 9 17.05 3.70 2.51
N VAL A 10 17.04 4.97 2.06
CA VAL A 10 16.36 6.06 2.78
C VAL A 10 14.84 5.87 2.71
N TYR A 11 14.29 5.46 1.56
CA TYR A 11 12.86 5.12 1.46
C TYR A 11 12.50 4.00 2.44
N THR A 12 13.28 2.91 2.47
CA THR A 12 13.08 1.85 3.47
C THR A 12 13.20 2.38 4.90
N LEU A 13 14.15 3.28 5.18
CA LEU A 13 14.29 3.86 6.52
C LEU A 13 13.05 4.68 6.91
N ILE A 14 12.57 5.50 5.99
CA ILE A 14 11.39 6.37 6.20
C ILE A 14 10.11 5.54 6.34
N HIS A 15 10.01 4.42 5.61
CA HIS A 15 8.97 3.40 5.76
C HIS A 15 8.92 2.87 7.19
N GLU A 16 10.03 2.34 7.70
CA GLU A 16 10.12 1.79 9.06
C GLU A 16 9.93 2.84 10.17
N ILE A 17 10.32 4.09 9.91
CA ILE A 17 10.03 5.23 10.80
C ILE A 17 8.52 5.50 10.85
N GLY A 18 7.78 5.30 9.75
CA GLY A 18 6.32 5.40 9.72
C GLY A 18 5.67 4.43 10.70
N HIS A 19 6.03 3.14 10.64
CA HIS A 19 5.57 2.15 11.62
C HIS A 19 5.99 2.50 13.05
N SER A 20 7.26 2.88 13.25
CA SER A 20 7.77 3.25 14.56
C SER A 20 7.00 4.43 15.17
N GLY A 21 6.69 5.44 14.35
CA GLY A 21 5.86 6.56 14.74
C GLY A 21 4.45 6.11 15.13
N GLN A 22 3.82 5.25 14.34
CA GLN A 22 2.52 4.68 14.67
C GLN A 22 2.53 3.97 16.03
N PHE A 23 3.48 3.08 16.28
CA PHE A 23 3.59 2.36 17.56
C PHE A 23 3.74 3.32 18.73
N ILE A 24 4.61 4.33 18.62
CA ILE A 24 4.79 5.34 19.68
C ILE A 24 3.47 6.08 19.96
N PHE A 25 2.73 6.48 18.94
CA PHE A 25 1.48 7.20 19.13
C PHE A 25 0.38 6.32 19.71
N SER A 26 0.22 5.07 19.23
CA SER A 26 -0.79 4.17 19.77
C SER A 26 -0.48 3.72 21.19
N ASP A 27 0.77 3.35 21.48
CA ASP A 27 1.17 2.83 22.80
C ASP A 27 0.99 3.87 23.91
N ASN A 28 1.21 5.15 23.59
CA ASN A 28 1.04 6.25 24.54
C ASN A 28 -0.41 6.72 24.73
N HIS A 29 -1.36 6.30 23.87
CA HIS A 29 -2.73 6.81 23.88
C HIS A 29 -3.81 5.73 23.98
N GLN A 30 -3.45 4.46 23.83
CA GLN A 30 -4.37 3.31 23.89
C GLN A 30 -4.04 2.38 25.05
N SER A 31 -5.02 1.57 25.43
CA SER A 31 -4.77 0.44 26.32
C SER A 31 -3.97 -0.63 25.59
N TYR A 32 -3.34 -1.55 26.34
CA TYR A 32 -2.64 -2.70 25.78
C TYR A 32 -3.49 -3.50 24.78
N PHE A 33 -4.80 -3.60 25.01
CA PHE A 33 -5.72 -4.33 24.12
C PHE A 33 -6.02 -3.60 22.81
N ASN A 34 -5.78 -2.28 22.75
CA ASN A 34 -6.10 -1.43 21.60
C ASN A 34 -4.85 -0.79 20.97
N ALA A 35 -3.64 -1.13 21.42
CA ALA A 35 -2.42 -0.52 20.92
C ALA A 35 -2.15 -0.87 19.45
N HIS A 36 -2.42 -2.11 19.04
CA HIS A 36 -2.20 -2.54 17.67
C HIS A 36 -3.33 -2.08 16.75
N MET A 37 -2.97 -1.32 15.71
CA MET A 37 -3.94 -0.91 14.69
C MET A 37 -4.51 -2.08 13.91
N SER A 38 -5.66 -1.87 13.28
CA SER A 38 -6.22 -2.86 12.37
C SER A 38 -5.19 -3.23 11.30
N THR A 39 -5.05 -4.53 11.01
CA THR A 39 -4.22 -5.03 9.92
C THR A 39 -4.51 -4.26 8.63
N TYR A 40 -5.77 -3.91 8.36
CA TYR A 40 -6.17 -3.13 7.18
C TYR A 40 -5.40 -1.81 6.99
N TYR A 41 -4.91 -1.16 8.05
CA TYR A 41 -4.13 0.08 7.96
C TYR A 41 -2.66 -0.06 8.35
N VAL A 42 -2.16 -1.28 8.60
CA VAL A 42 -0.82 -1.46 9.18
C VAL A 42 0.30 -0.85 8.34
N GLU A 43 0.09 -0.76 7.03
CA GLU A 43 1.00 -0.19 6.03
C GLU A 43 0.72 1.27 5.68
N ALA A 44 -0.36 1.85 6.21
CA ALA A 44 -0.68 3.25 6.00
C ALA A 44 0.41 4.19 6.55
N PRO A 45 0.94 4.01 7.78
CA PRO A 45 1.94 4.90 8.34
C PRO A 45 3.24 4.96 7.55
N SER A 46 3.71 3.80 7.11
CA SER A 46 4.94 3.64 6.35
C SER A 46 4.80 4.24 4.94
N THR A 47 3.75 3.87 4.23
CA THR A 47 3.44 4.39 2.88
C THR A 47 3.23 5.91 2.87
N PHE A 48 2.52 6.46 3.86
CA PHE A 48 2.29 7.90 3.97
C PHE A 48 3.62 8.67 4.11
N ASN A 49 4.55 8.14 4.90
CA ASN A 49 5.87 8.72 5.07
C ASN A 49 6.72 8.69 3.79
N GLU A 50 6.63 7.62 2.99
CA GLU A 50 7.28 7.57 1.66
C GLU A 50 6.72 8.62 0.70
N LEU A 51 5.40 8.85 0.73
CA LEU A 51 4.75 9.88 -0.07
C LEU A 51 5.19 11.29 0.36
N LEU A 52 5.33 11.54 1.66
CA LEU A 52 5.89 12.79 2.18
C LEU A 52 7.35 12.98 1.74
N LEU A 53 8.18 11.93 1.78
CA LEU A 53 9.55 11.99 1.28
C LEU A 53 9.58 12.31 -0.20
N SER A 54 8.75 11.63 -1.00
CA SER A 54 8.67 11.85 -2.44
C SER A 54 8.22 13.27 -2.76
N ASP A 55 7.20 13.77 -2.06
CA ASP A 55 6.74 15.16 -2.17
C ASP A 55 7.81 16.17 -1.80
N TYR A 56 8.53 15.93 -0.70
CA TYR A 56 9.66 16.76 -0.31
C TYR A 56 10.73 16.78 -1.41
N LEU A 57 11.20 15.62 -1.87
CA LEU A 57 12.25 15.52 -2.89
C LEU A 57 11.87 16.18 -4.22
N GLU A 58 10.59 16.09 -4.62
CA GLU A 58 10.07 16.75 -5.82
C GLU A 58 10.18 18.29 -5.73
N HIS A 59 9.91 18.86 -4.56
CA HIS A 59 9.89 20.32 -4.34
C HIS A 59 11.22 20.91 -3.87
N GLN A 60 12.22 20.09 -3.52
CA GLN A 60 13.51 20.56 -3.01
C GLN A 60 14.47 21.09 -4.07
N SER A 61 14.29 20.72 -5.34
CA SER A 61 15.27 21.02 -6.38
C SER A 61 14.61 21.31 -7.71
N ASP A 62 15.09 22.32 -8.42
CA ASP A 62 14.66 22.65 -9.78
C ASP A 62 15.38 21.85 -10.87
N ASP A 63 16.33 20.98 -10.51
CA ASP A 63 16.97 20.07 -11.47
C ASP A 63 15.95 19.05 -12.01
N PRO A 64 15.64 19.05 -13.32
CA PRO A 64 14.70 18.10 -13.91
C PRO A 64 15.08 16.63 -13.69
N ARG A 65 16.38 16.33 -13.53
CA ARG A 65 16.83 14.96 -13.25
C ARG A 65 16.47 14.53 -11.83
N GLN A 66 16.61 15.41 -10.85
CA GLN A 66 16.23 15.13 -9.46
C GLN A 66 14.71 15.03 -9.32
N LYS A 67 13.94 15.93 -9.96
CA LYS A 67 12.47 15.83 -10.00
C LYS A 67 12.01 14.51 -10.60
N ARG A 68 12.54 14.13 -11.78
CA ARG A 68 12.23 12.84 -12.42
C ARG A 68 12.58 11.65 -11.53
N PHE A 69 13.67 11.73 -10.77
CA PHE A 69 14.06 10.66 -9.84
C PHE A 69 13.04 10.49 -8.71
N ALA A 70 12.58 11.59 -8.10
CA ALA A 70 11.57 11.58 -7.04
C ALA A 70 10.22 11.04 -7.55
N LEU A 71 9.77 11.51 -8.72
CA LEU A 71 8.56 11.04 -9.38
C LEU A 71 8.65 9.54 -9.73
N ALA A 72 9.80 9.09 -10.24
CA ALA A 72 10.01 7.68 -10.54
C ALA A 72 9.91 6.80 -9.29
N HIS A 73 10.52 7.20 -8.16
CA HIS A 73 10.42 6.42 -6.91
C HIS A 73 9.00 6.41 -6.35
N ARG A 74 8.26 7.52 -6.43
CA ARG A 74 6.84 7.55 -6.06
C ARG A 74 6.04 6.52 -6.85
N LEU A 75 6.27 6.44 -8.17
CA LEU A 75 5.57 5.52 -9.06
C LEU A 75 6.01 4.06 -8.85
N THR A 76 7.31 3.77 -8.74
CA THR A 76 7.82 2.40 -8.68
C THR A 76 7.81 1.82 -7.27
N ASP A 77 8.41 2.51 -6.32
CA ASP A 77 8.74 1.94 -5.02
C ASP A 77 7.57 2.08 -4.06
N THR A 78 6.81 3.18 -4.17
CA THR A 78 5.62 3.38 -3.35
C THR A 78 4.37 2.85 -4.06
N TYR A 79 4.01 3.38 -5.23
CA TYR A 79 2.71 3.02 -5.83
C TYR A 79 2.67 1.63 -6.44
N PHE A 80 3.60 1.31 -7.35
CA PHE A 80 3.57 0.04 -8.06
C PHE A 80 3.76 -1.14 -7.09
N HIS A 81 4.65 -1.00 -6.11
CA HIS A 81 4.80 -1.99 -5.05
C HIS A 81 3.56 -2.03 -4.14
N ASN A 82 3.25 -0.92 -3.46
CA ASN A 82 2.25 -0.97 -2.39
C ASN A 82 0.81 -1.13 -2.93
N PHE A 83 0.50 -0.60 -4.11
CA PHE A 83 -0.86 -0.63 -4.65
C PHE A 83 -1.07 -1.74 -5.66
N ILE A 84 -0.26 -1.77 -6.73
CA ILE A 84 -0.49 -2.71 -7.83
C ILE A 84 -0.08 -4.11 -7.44
N THR A 85 1.13 -4.29 -6.90
CA THR A 85 1.65 -5.62 -6.56
C THR A 85 0.79 -6.29 -5.50
N HIS A 86 0.47 -5.58 -4.41
CA HIS A 86 -0.37 -6.16 -3.34
C HIS A 86 -1.85 -6.29 -3.73
N LEU A 87 -2.39 -5.47 -4.65
CA LEU A 87 -3.72 -5.70 -5.23
C LEU A 87 -3.76 -7.00 -6.05
N LEU A 88 -2.72 -7.26 -6.85
CA LEU A 88 -2.62 -8.49 -7.62
C LEU A 88 -2.46 -9.72 -6.71
N GLU A 89 -1.68 -9.60 -5.64
CA GLU A 89 -1.59 -10.60 -4.57
C GLU A 89 -2.96 -10.89 -3.94
N ALA A 90 -3.69 -9.84 -3.58
CA ALA A 90 -5.03 -9.93 -3.02
C ALA A 90 -6.03 -10.60 -3.98
N ALA A 91 -5.98 -10.25 -5.27
CA ALA A 91 -6.82 -10.83 -6.32
C ALA A 91 -6.52 -12.33 -6.52
N PHE A 92 -5.23 -12.69 -6.54
CA PHE A 92 -4.79 -14.09 -6.57
C PHE A 92 -5.31 -14.86 -5.35
N GLN A 93 -5.09 -14.34 -4.13
CA GLN A 93 -5.52 -14.99 -2.89
C GLN A 93 -7.04 -15.18 -2.85
N ARG A 94 -7.81 -14.21 -3.35
CA ARG A 94 -9.26 -14.33 -3.45
C ARG A 94 -9.68 -15.51 -4.32
N LYS A 95 -9.11 -15.65 -5.52
CA LYS A 95 -9.40 -16.78 -6.41
C LYS A 95 -9.01 -18.11 -5.77
N VAL A 96 -7.88 -18.18 -5.06
CA VAL A 96 -7.46 -19.40 -4.33
C VAL A 96 -8.43 -19.74 -3.21
N TYR A 97 -8.88 -18.76 -2.41
CA TYR A 97 -9.82 -19.01 -1.33
C TYR A 97 -11.20 -19.42 -1.83
N THR A 98 -11.71 -18.78 -2.89
CA THR A 98 -12.97 -19.20 -3.52
C THR A 98 -12.90 -20.65 -3.98
N LEU A 99 -11.78 -21.07 -4.57
CA LEU A 99 -11.58 -22.45 -5.00
C LEU A 99 -11.64 -23.45 -3.82
N ILE A 100 -11.09 -23.08 -2.66
CA ILE A 100 -11.19 -23.88 -1.43
C ILE A 100 -12.62 -23.92 -0.90
N GLU A 101 -13.32 -22.78 -0.90
CA GLU A 101 -14.71 -22.67 -0.44
C GLU A 101 -15.67 -23.52 -1.28
N GLU A 102 -15.36 -23.68 -2.57
CA GLU A 102 -16.07 -24.57 -3.50
C GLU A 102 -15.76 -26.06 -3.29
N GLY A 103 -14.85 -26.38 -2.36
CA GLY A 103 -14.46 -27.75 -2.03
C GLY A 103 -13.45 -28.37 -3.01
N GLU A 104 -12.85 -27.55 -3.88
CA GLU A 104 -11.82 -28.01 -4.81
C GLU A 104 -10.44 -28.10 -4.14
N THR A 105 -9.50 -28.70 -4.87
CA THR A 105 -8.09 -28.78 -4.47
C THR A 105 -7.22 -28.21 -5.57
N PHE A 106 -6.03 -27.74 -5.20
CA PHE A 106 -5.09 -27.16 -6.15
C PHE A 106 -3.68 -27.70 -5.94
N GLY A 107 -2.92 -27.74 -7.04
CA GLY A 107 -1.47 -27.90 -7.04
C GLY A 107 -0.81 -26.73 -7.77
N ALA A 108 0.52 -26.78 -7.91
CA ALA A 108 1.30 -25.70 -8.51
C ALA A 108 0.78 -25.26 -9.89
N SER A 109 0.41 -26.19 -10.77
CA SER A 109 -0.12 -25.85 -12.11
C SER A 109 -1.41 -25.03 -12.05
N LYS A 110 -2.31 -25.30 -11.09
CA LYS A 110 -3.54 -24.53 -10.92
C LYS A 110 -3.24 -23.14 -10.36
N LEU A 111 -2.31 -23.03 -9.41
CA LEU A 111 -1.86 -21.73 -8.87
C LEU A 111 -1.20 -20.87 -9.96
N ASN A 112 -0.35 -21.46 -10.81
CA ASN A 112 0.25 -20.75 -11.95
C ASN A 112 -0.85 -20.23 -12.89
N SER A 113 -1.83 -21.05 -13.23
CA SER A 113 -2.96 -20.64 -14.07
C SER A 113 -3.76 -19.49 -13.46
N ILE A 114 -4.03 -19.51 -12.14
CA ILE A 114 -4.71 -18.42 -11.43
C ILE A 114 -3.87 -17.15 -11.48
N MET A 115 -2.56 -17.23 -11.25
CA MET A 115 -1.68 -16.08 -11.30
C MET A 115 -1.62 -15.47 -12.71
N GLN A 116 -1.51 -16.31 -13.74
CA GLN A 116 -1.51 -15.86 -15.13
C GLN A 116 -2.83 -15.17 -15.50
N GLU A 117 -3.96 -15.72 -15.06
CA GLU A 117 -5.28 -15.10 -15.23
C GLU A 117 -5.35 -13.73 -14.56
N VAL A 118 -4.93 -13.61 -13.29
CA VAL A 118 -4.92 -12.34 -12.56
C VAL A 118 -4.05 -11.29 -13.24
N LEU A 119 -2.86 -11.67 -13.72
CA LEU A 119 -1.97 -10.77 -14.45
C LEU A 119 -2.60 -10.34 -15.78
N THR A 120 -3.19 -11.28 -16.53
CA THR A 120 -3.82 -11.01 -17.83
C THR A 120 -5.04 -10.10 -17.68
N ASP A 121 -5.89 -10.36 -16.69
CA ASP A 121 -7.08 -9.55 -16.39
C ASP A 121 -6.71 -8.10 -16.05
N PHE A 122 -5.61 -7.89 -15.33
CA PHE A 122 -5.18 -6.56 -14.91
C PHE A 122 -4.44 -5.81 -16.02
N TRP A 123 -3.48 -6.46 -16.68
CA TRP A 123 -2.60 -5.80 -17.64
C TRP A 123 -3.15 -5.75 -19.08
N GLY A 124 -4.07 -6.63 -19.43
CA GLY A 124 -4.62 -6.70 -20.78
C GLY A 124 -3.53 -6.89 -21.83
N ASP A 125 -3.54 -6.05 -22.86
CA ASP A 125 -2.57 -6.04 -23.96
C ASP A 125 -1.38 -5.08 -23.73
N ALA A 126 -1.28 -4.46 -22.55
CA ALA A 126 -0.21 -3.50 -22.26
C ALA A 126 1.17 -4.15 -22.16
N ILE A 127 1.24 -5.43 -21.77
CA ILE A 127 2.48 -6.21 -21.66
C ILE A 127 2.25 -7.66 -22.08
N GLU A 128 3.34 -8.35 -22.46
CA GLU A 128 3.34 -9.79 -22.67
C GLU A 128 3.44 -10.52 -21.32
N ILE A 129 2.52 -11.44 -21.04
CA ILE A 129 2.54 -12.28 -19.84
C ILE A 129 3.05 -13.67 -20.22
N ASP A 130 4.32 -13.92 -19.91
CA ASP A 130 4.96 -15.22 -20.13
C ASP A 130 4.68 -16.23 -19.00
N ASP A 131 5.10 -17.48 -19.22
CA ASP A 131 4.92 -18.58 -18.26
C ASP A 131 5.72 -18.36 -16.97
N ASP A 132 6.82 -17.59 -17.01
CA ASP A 132 7.64 -17.31 -15.82
C ASP A 132 6.96 -16.27 -14.91
N ALA A 133 6.21 -15.31 -15.49
CA ALA A 133 5.40 -14.34 -14.76
C ALA A 133 4.33 -15.04 -13.90
N ALA A 134 3.79 -16.17 -14.37
CA ALA A 134 2.85 -17.00 -13.62
C ALA A 134 3.44 -17.60 -12.33
N LEU A 135 4.77 -17.60 -12.15
CA LEU A 135 5.46 -18.09 -10.95
C LEU A 135 5.63 -17.02 -9.87
N THR A 136 5.17 -15.78 -10.11
CA THR A 136 5.41 -14.65 -9.20
C THR A 136 4.84 -14.88 -7.79
N TRP A 137 3.74 -15.63 -7.66
CA TRP A 137 3.14 -15.99 -6.36
C TRP A 137 4.11 -16.76 -5.43
N MET A 138 5.15 -17.37 -5.98
CA MET A 138 6.14 -18.12 -5.22
C MET A 138 7.16 -17.22 -4.50
N ARG A 139 7.29 -15.95 -4.91
CA ARG A 139 8.44 -15.11 -4.55
C ARG A 139 8.31 -14.38 -3.21
N GLN A 140 7.09 -14.06 -2.77
CA GLN A 140 6.87 -13.25 -1.57
C GLN A 140 6.11 -14.02 -0.50
N ALA A 141 6.48 -13.79 0.76
CA ALA A 141 5.80 -14.40 1.91
C ALA A 141 4.33 -13.97 2.01
N HIS A 142 3.97 -12.78 1.53
CA HIS A 142 2.63 -12.20 1.64
C HIS A 142 1.54 -13.06 0.98
N TYR A 143 1.86 -13.75 -0.12
CA TYR A 143 0.98 -14.72 -0.76
C TYR A 143 0.51 -15.85 0.18
N TYR A 144 1.27 -16.10 1.26
CA TYR A 144 1.01 -17.14 2.26
C TYR A 144 0.53 -16.57 3.61
N MET A 145 0.30 -15.27 3.72
CA MET A 145 -0.02 -14.57 4.98
C MET A 145 -1.50 -14.18 5.11
N GLY A 146 -2.41 -14.96 4.53
CA GLY A 146 -3.84 -14.67 4.66
C GLY A 146 -4.24 -13.42 3.87
N LEU A 147 -5.05 -12.55 4.47
CA LEU A 147 -5.56 -11.33 3.84
C LEU A 147 -4.61 -10.13 3.97
N TYR A 148 -3.32 -10.34 4.24
CA TYR A 148 -2.36 -9.25 4.44
C TYR A 148 -2.19 -8.36 3.20
N SER A 149 -2.29 -8.90 1.99
CA SER A 149 -2.14 -8.11 0.76
C SER A 149 -3.19 -7.00 0.61
N TYR A 150 -4.33 -7.11 1.31
CA TYR A 150 -5.38 -6.08 1.28
C TYR A 150 -5.03 -4.81 2.07
N THR A 151 -4.01 -4.85 2.94
CA THR A 151 -3.67 -3.76 3.89
C THR A 151 -3.06 -2.54 3.22
N TYR A 152 -2.32 -2.73 2.13
CA TYR A 152 -1.61 -1.64 1.48
C TYR A 152 -2.53 -0.69 0.70
N SER A 153 -3.64 -1.21 0.16
CA SER A 153 -4.61 -0.41 -0.59
C SER A 153 -5.29 0.67 0.26
N ALA A 154 -5.42 0.45 1.57
CA ALA A 154 -6.08 1.34 2.51
C ALA A 154 -5.27 2.60 2.85
N GLY A 155 -3.93 2.50 2.85
CA GLY A 155 -3.05 3.55 3.36
C GLY A 155 -2.93 4.78 2.47
N LEU A 156 -3.07 4.60 1.16
CA LEU A 156 -2.97 5.66 0.15
C LEU A 156 -4.25 6.51 0.03
N ALA A 157 -5.40 5.95 0.44
CA ALA A 157 -6.74 6.50 0.25
C ALA A 157 -6.97 7.86 0.93
N GLY A 158 -6.16 8.24 1.94
CA GLY A 158 -6.30 9.52 2.64
C GLY A 158 -5.18 10.54 2.39
N TYR A 159 -4.11 10.17 1.66
CA TYR A 159 -2.94 11.05 1.52
C TYR A 159 -3.30 12.40 0.89
N LEU A 160 -4.04 12.39 -0.22
CA LEU A 160 -4.40 13.60 -0.96
C LEU A 160 -5.29 14.53 -0.14
N HIS A 161 -6.22 13.96 0.63
CA HIS A 161 -7.07 14.73 1.53
C HIS A 161 -6.24 15.39 2.62
N LEU A 162 -5.43 14.60 3.33
CA LEU A 162 -4.60 15.07 4.43
C LEU A 162 -3.59 16.12 3.99
N LYS A 163 -2.95 15.94 2.83
CA LYS A 163 -1.98 16.91 2.29
C LYS A 163 -2.61 18.28 2.04
N ASN A 164 -3.86 18.31 1.58
CA ASN A 164 -4.56 19.54 1.19
C ASN A 164 -5.41 20.15 2.32
N SER A 165 -5.56 19.45 3.45
CA SER A 165 -6.33 19.90 4.60
C SER A 165 -5.49 20.71 5.58
N GLU A 166 -6.02 21.86 6.03
CA GLU A 166 -5.41 22.66 7.11
C GLU A 166 -5.25 21.85 8.41
N ASN A 167 -6.12 20.84 8.62
CA ASN A 167 -6.09 19.97 9.79
C ASN A 167 -5.38 18.63 9.52
N GLY A 168 -4.86 18.39 8.32
CA GLY A 168 -4.38 17.08 7.90
C GLY A 168 -3.32 16.47 8.83
N ALA A 169 -2.37 17.28 9.32
CA ALA A 169 -1.38 16.81 10.29
C ALA A 169 -2.04 16.35 11.61
N ARG A 170 -3.04 17.08 12.10
CA ARG A 170 -3.78 16.73 13.33
C ARG A 170 -4.57 15.45 13.11
N ASP A 171 -5.26 15.35 11.99
CA ASP A 171 -6.15 14.23 11.69
C ASP A 171 -5.35 12.94 11.45
N TRP A 172 -4.20 13.05 10.78
CA TRP A 172 -3.21 11.98 10.68
C TRP A 172 -2.71 11.51 12.05
N LEU A 173 -2.31 12.42 12.93
CA LEU A 173 -1.89 12.06 14.29
C LEU A 173 -3.03 11.43 15.10
N ASN A 174 -4.27 11.85 14.90
CA ASN A 174 -5.44 11.24 15.54
C ASN A 174 -5.64 9.79 15.07
N LEU A 175 -5.41 9.49 13.79
CA LEU A 175 -5.41 8.12 13.27
C LEU A 175 -4.30 7.28 13.91
N LEU A 176 -3.06 7.78 13.98
CA LEU A 176 -1.96 7.02 14.60
C LEU A 176 -2.25 6.72 16.09
N LYS A 177 -2.82 7.69 16.80
CA LYS A 177 -3.22 7.54 18.21
C LYS A 177 -4.40 6.61 18.41
N SER A 178 -5.23 6.33 17.40
CA SER A 178 -6.41 5.48 17.58
C SER A 178 -6.04 4.02 17.79
N GLY A 179 -4.85 3.60 17.35
CA GLY A 179 -4.46 2.18 17.37
C GLY A 179 -5.57 1.30 16.81
N GLY A 180 -5.91 0.23 17.53
CA GLY A 180 -7.00 -0.70 17.22
C GLY A 180 -8.34 -0.37 17.88
N SER A 181 -8.51 0.82 18.47
CA SER A 181 -9.76 1.19 19.18
C SER A 181 -10.97 1.44 18.28
N LYS A 182 -10.76 1.44 16.95
CA LYS A 182 -11.76 1.73 15.93
C LYS A 182 -11.80 0.63 14.90
N THR A 183 -12.97 0.40 14.32
CA THR A 183 -13.10 -0.42 13.12
C THR A 183 -12.33 0.20 11.94
N PRO A 184 -12.06 -0.57 10.87
CA PRO A 184 -11.39 -0.02 9.70
C PRO A 184 -12.12 1.18 9.08
N LEU A 185 -13.46 1.11 8.98
CA LEU A 185 -14.24 2.22 8.42
C LEU A 185 -14.18 3.45 9.33
N GLU A 186 -14.35 3.29 10.64
CA GLU A 186 -14.24 4.41 11.59
C GLU A 186 -12.85 5.06 11.59
N SER A 187 -11.80 4.26 11.38
CA SER A 187 -10.42 4.76 11.25
C SER A 187 -10.24 5.57 9.96
N ALA A 188 -10.79 5.07 8.85
CA ALA A 188 -10.82 5.75 7.55
C ALA A 188 -11.43 7.15 7.66
N MET A 189 -12.55 7.25 8.39
CA MET A 189 -13.28 8.50 8.55
C MET A 189 -12.54 9.55 9.37
N ILE A 190 -11.52 9.18 10.17
CA ILE A 190 -10.66 10.16 10.84
C ILE A 190 -9.88 11.01 9.82
N ILE A 191 -9.48 10.38 8.71
CA ILE A 191 -8.71 11.02 7.63
C ILE A 191 -9.58 11.31 6.40
N GLU A 192 -10.91 11.24 6.56
CA GLU A 192 -11.93 11.46 5.53
C GLU A 192 -11.78 10.58 4.27
N ALA A 193 -11.21 9.38 4.43
CA ALA A 193 -11.09 8.40 3.36
C ALA A 193 -12.21 7.36 3.44
N ASP A 194 -13.42 7.66 2.96
CA ASP A 194 -14.56 6.73 3.06
C ASP A 194 -14.37 5.47 2.19
N ILE A 195 -13.80 4.43 2.80
CA ILE A 195 -13.52 3.12 2.18
C ILE A 195 -14.78 2.29 1.89
N SER A 196 -15.98 2.76 2.25
CA SER A 196 -17.24 2.12 1.81
C SER A 196 -17.63 2.54 0.38
N THR A 197 -16.93 3.53 -0.17
CA THR A 197 -17.14 4.05 -1.54
C THR A 197 -15.91 3.80 -2.41
N ASP A 198 -16.05 3.95 -3.72
CA ASP A 198 -14.93 3.86 -4.67
C ASP A 198 -14.13 5.17 -4.80
N LYS A 199 -14.58 6.26 -4.15
CA LYS A 199 -13.98 7.59 -4.31
C LYS A 199 -12.50 7.64 -3.91
N PRO A 200 -12.07 7.15 -2.74
CA PRO A 200 -10.65 7.25 -2.37
C PRO A 200 -9.73 6.51 -3.34
N LEU A 201 -10.18 5.35 -3.83
CA LEU A 201 -9.47 4.58 -4.86
C LEU A 201 -9.37 5.37 -6.17
N ARG A 202 -10.47 5.98 -6.63
CA ARG A 202 -10.48 6.80 -7.86
C ARG A 202 -9.58 8.03 -7.73
N ASP A 203 -9.58 8.70 -6.58
CA ASP A 203 -8.74 9.87 -6.34
C ASP A 203 -7.26 9.48 -6.38
N THR A 204 -6.88 8.35 -5.77
CA THR A 204 -5.52 7.80 -5.86
C THR A 204 -5.13 7.51 -7.30
N ILE A 205 -5.99 6.82 -8.07
CA ILE A 205 -5.73 6.52 -9.49
C ILE A 205 -5.53 7.82 -10.29
N GLN A 206 -6.37 8.83 -10.08
CA GLN A 206 -6.25 10.12 -10.77
C GLN A 206 -4.93 10.82 -10.45
N PHE A 207 -4.55 10.89 -9.18
CA PHE A 207 -3.28 11.50 -8.77
C PHE A 207 -2.06 10.86 -9.45
N LEU A 208 -2.13 9.57 -9.73
CA LEU A 208 -1.03 8.85 -10.38
C LEU A 208 -1.03 9.04 -11.88
N SER A 209 -2.22 9.13 -12.48
CA SER A 209 -2.35 9.61 -13.85
C SER A 209 -1.68 10.98 -14.00
N ASP A 210 -1.99 11.91 -13.09
CA ASP A 210 -1.42 13.26 -13.09
C ASP A 210 0.10 13.25 -12.79
N THR A 211 0.61 12.24 -12.08
CA THR A 211 2.05 12.08 -11.81
C THR A 211 2.82 11.59 -13.04
N VAL A 212 2.15 10.89 -13.96
CA VAL A 212 2.74 10.39 -15.21
C VAL A 212 2.84 11.47 -16.30
N ASP A 213 1.87 12.39 -16.33
CA ASP A 213 1.79 13.52 -17.28
C ASP A 213 2.83 14.64 -17.00
#